data_AF-A0A8K1LH89-F1
#
_entry.id   AF-A0A8K1LH89-F1
#
_cell.length_a   1.000
_cell.length_b   1.000
_cell.length_c   1.000
_cell.angle_alpha   90.00
_cell.angle_beta   90.00
_cell.angle_gamma   90.00
#
_symmetry.space_group_name_H-M   'P 1'
#
loop_
_entity.id
_entity.type
_entity.pdbx_description
1 polymer ?
#
loop_
_entity_poly.entity_id
_entity_poly.type
_entity_poly.pdbx_seq_one_letter_code
_entity_poly.pdbx_strand_id
1 'polypeptide(L)'
;MGPLLWLLLVPLGAGSAAYQVYVDARRAERPLRHFWRSTGFCPPLPHSRADLFDLSKDQELNLAYISSVPHGGIEQVRIHWLLELVALRTMETEIDEEGPEKALVSQR
;
A
#
# COMPACT_ATOMS: atom_id res chain seq x y z
N MET A 1 -29.93 53.04 -39.52
CA MET A 1 -28.57 52.74 -39.02
C MET A 1 -28.60 52.93 -37.51
N GLY A 2 -28.35 51.96 -36.63
CA GLY A 2 -27.97 50.57 -36.80
C GLY A 2 -28.39 49.78 -35.55
N PRO A 3 -28.56 48.46 -35.68
CA PRO A 3 -29.00 47.56 -34.62
C PRO A 3 -27.81 47.23 -33.71
N LEU A 4 -27.33 48.20 -32.93
CA LEU A 4 -26.12 48.00 -32.11
C LEU A 4 -26.35 48.24 -30.61
N LEU A 5 -27.52 48.75 -30.21
CA LEU A 5 -27.80 49.03 -28.79
C LEU A 5 -28.47 47.88 -28.03
N TRP A 6 -28.69 46.72 -28.66
CA TRP A 6 -29.30 45.54 -28.01
C TRP A 6 -28.28 44.50 -27.52
N LEU A 7 -26.99 44.68 -27.79
CA LEU A 7 -25.95 43.71 -27.42
C LEU A 7 -25.27 43.99 -26.07
N LEU A 8 -25.64 45.06 -25.36
CA LEU A 8 -25.01 45.43 -24.07
C LEU A 8 -25.74 44.93 -22.81
N LEU A 9 -26.78 44.09 -22.96
CA LEU A 9 -27.46 43.46 -21.82
C LEU A 9 -27.45 41.94 -21.90
N VAL A 10 -26.29 41.35 -22.19
CA VAL A 10 -26.03 39.97 -21.75
C VAL A 10 -25.41 40.08 -20.36
N PRO A 11 -26.14 39.76 -19.27
CA PRO A 11 -25.47 39.57 -18.00
C PRO A 11 -24.58 38.33 -18.17
N LEU A 12 -23.27 38.55 -18.33
CA LEU A 12 -22.25 37.55 -18.04
C LEU A 12 -22.20 37.35 -16.52
N GLY A 13 -23.30 36.87 -15.96
CA GLY A 13 -23.36 36.30 -14.63
C GLY A 13 -23.33 34.81 -14.79
N ALA A 14 -22.14 34.22 -14.90
CA ALA A 14 -21.95 32.82 -14.51
C ALA A 14 -22.20 32.76 -13.01
N GLY A 15 -23.47 32.77 -12.60
CA GLY A 15 -23.87 32.69 -11.22
C GLY A 15 -23.40 31.36 -10.68
N SER A 16 -22.43 31.40 -9.77
CA SER A 16 -22.14 30.25 -8.91
C SER A 16 -23.44 29.92 -8.17
N ALA A 17 -24.07 28.80 -8.50
CA ALA A 17 -25.23 28.31 -7.77
C ALA A 17 -24.77 28.01 -6.33
N ALA A 18 -25.28 28.78 -5.36
CA ALA A 18 -24.99 28.55 -3.96
C ALA A 18 -25.79 27.36 -3.45
N TYR A 19 -25.11 26.36 -2.88
CA TYR A 19 -25.74 25.24 -2.20
C TYR A 19 -25.84 25.54 -0.70
N GLN A 20 -27.03 25.33 -0.11
CA GLN A 20 -27.23 25.40 1.33
C GLN A 20 -27.19 23.99 1.92
N VAL A 21 -26.32 23.77 2.90
CA VAL A 21 -26.19 22.50 3.63
C VAL A 21 -26.48 22.74 5.10
N TYR A 22 -27.47 22.03 5.64
CA TYR A 22 -27.88 22.12 7.05
C TYR A 22 -27.51 20.83 7.79
N VAL A 23 -26.94 20.95 8.99
CA VAL A 23 -26.52 19.82 9.84
C VAL A 23 -27.01 20.05 11.28
N ASP A 24 -27.86 19.18 11.83
CA ASP A 24 -28.28 19.22 13.25
C ASP A 24 -27.41 18.28 14.09
N ALA A 25 -26.41 18.83 14.76
CA ALA A 25 -25.47 18.07 15.59
C ALA A 25 -26.09 17.51 16.89
N ARG A 26 -27.32 17.91 17.26
CA ARG A 26 -28.01 17.41 18.47
C ARG A 26 -28.74 16.09 18.21
N ARG A 27 -28.88 15.70 16.95
CA ARG A 27 -29.63 14.51 16.52
C ARG A 27 -28.69 13.48 15.89
N ALA A 28 -28.27 12.49 16.67
CA ALA A 28 -27.52 11.34 16.17
C ALA A 28 -28.46 10.31 15.53
N GLU A 29 -28.34 10.06 14.22
CA GLU A 29 -29.20 9.11 13.49
C GLU A 29 -28.78 7.65 13.68
N ARG A 30 -27.47 7.36 13.57
CA ARG A 30 -26.90 6.01 13.69
C ARG A 30 -25.38 6.05 13.83
N PRO A 31 -24.73 4.96 14.27
CA PRO A 31 -23.28 4.85 14.23
C PRO A 31 -22.74 4.93 12.79
N LEU A 32 -21.69 5.72 12.58
CA LEU A 32 -20.90 5.73 11.36
C LEU A 32 -19.59 4.98 11.61
N ARG A 33 -19.43 3.81 10.97
CA ARG A 33 -18.18 3.05 11.04
C ARG A 33 -17.18 3.59 10.04
N HIS A 34 -15.92 3.66 10.44
CA HIS A 34 -14.81 4.04 9.58
C HIS A 34 -14.36 2.85 8.72
N PHE A 35 -15.14 2.52 7.67
CA PHE A 35 -14.89 1.35 6.81
C PHE A 35 -13.74 1.54 5.80
N TRP A 36 -13.12 2.73 5.76
CA TRP A 36 -12.13 3.13 4.76
C TRP A 36 -10.67 3.09 5.24
N ARG A 37 -10.40 2.59 6.45
CA ARG A 37 -9.08 2.69 7.13
C ARG A 37 -8.03 1.71 6.56
N SER A 38 -7.97 1.56 5.24
CA SER A 38 -7.09 0.60 4.57
C SER A 38 -6.45 1.22 3.34
N THR A 39 -5.19 0.86 3.08
CA THR A 39 -4.44 1.20 1.87
C THR A 39 -3.67 -0.02 1.37
N GLY A 40 -2.91 0.10 0.30
CA GLY A 40 -2.07 -0.99 -0.20
C GLY A 40 -1.14 -0.57 -1.32
N PHE A 41 -0.14 -1.41 -1.58
CA PHE A 41 0.80 -1.23 -2.68
C PHE A 41 1.26 -2.57 -3.25
N CYS A 42 1.97 -2.52 -4.37
CA CYS A 42 2.62 -3.66 -5.00
C CYS A 42 4.10 -3.28 -5.23
N PRO A 43 5.07 -4.06 -4.73
CA PRO A 43 6.47 -3.80 -5.04
C PRO A 43 6.71 -3.91 -6.55
N PRO A 44 7.66 -3.14 -7.12
CA PRO A 44 7.96 -3.17 -8.54
C PRO A 44 8.54 -4.53 -8.97
N LEU A 45 8.69 -4.71 -10.28
CA LEU A 45 9.42 -5.85 -10.83
C LEU A 45 10.94 -5.68 -10.59
N PRO A 46 11.70 -6.78 -10.45
CA PRO A 46 11.25 -8.16 -10.31
C PRO A 46 10.74 -8.44 -8.89
N HIS A 47 9.62 -9.17 -8.77
CA HIS A 47 9.01 -9.42 -7.45
C HIS A 47 9.86 -10.29 -6.52
N SER A 48 10.78 -11.09 -7.06
CA SER A 48 11.77 -11.85 -6.28
C SER A 48 12.79 -10.96 -5.53
N ARG A 49 12.82 -9.66 -5.83
CA ARG A 49 13.61 -8.65 -5.11
C ARG A 49 12.71 -7.58 -4.46
N ALA A 50 11.49 -7.96 -4.06
CA ALA A 50 10.58 -7.09 -3.33
C ALA A 50 11.21 -6.54 -2.03
N ASP A 51 12.16 -7.27 -1.44
CA ASP A 51 12.94 -6.82 -0.27
C ASP A 51 13.62 -5.47 -0.49
N LEU A 52 14.11 -5.20 -1.70
CA LEU A 52 14.76 -3.94 -2.04
C LEU A 52 13.81 -2.73 -1.97
N PHE A 53 12.51 -2.95 -2.18
CA PHE A 53 11.49 -1.91 -2.11
C PHE A 53 10.84 -1.89 -0.72
N ASP A 54 10.33 -3.03 -0.26
CA ASP A 54 9.58 -3.16 1.00
C ASP A 54 10.40 -2.77 2.23
N LEU A 55 11.71 -3.04 2.20
CA LEU A 55 12.65 -2.72 3.29
C LEU A 55 13.50 -1.47 3.01
N SER A 56 13.17 -0.70 1.97
CA SER A 56 13.88 0.53 1.63
C SER A 56 13.63 1.65 2.64
N LYS A 57 14.55 2.62 2.70
CA LYS A 57 14.36 3.82 3.54
C LYS A 57 13.15 4.64 3.09
N ASP A 58 12.86 4.65 1.79
CA ASP A 58 11.67 5.25 1.21
C ASP A 58 10.39 4.63 1.77
N GLN A 59 10.33 3.30 1.88
CA GLN A 59 9.17 2.63 2.48
C GLN A 59 9.06 2.81 3.98
N GLU A 60 10.18 2.85 4.72
CA GLU A 60 10.14 3.22 6.14
C GLU A 60 9.50 4.60 6.35
N LEU A 61 9.90 5.60 5.55
CA LEU A 61 9.31 6.94 5.61
C LEU A 61 7.85 6.93 5.18
N ASN A 62 7.52 6.26 4.07
CA ASN A 62 6.14 6.16 3.59
C ASN A 62 5.21 5.54 4.65
N LEU A 63 5.63 4.46 5.32
CA LEU A 63 4.87 3.84 6.41
C LEU A 63 4.76 4.77 7.63
N ALA A 64 5.81 5.55 7.94
CA ALA A 64 5.71 6.57 8.98
C ALA A 64 4.63 7.61 8.64
N TYR A 65 4.56 8.11 7.40
CA TYR A 65 3.49 9.01 6.94
C TYR A 65 2.10 8.35 7.00
N ILE A 66 1.96 7.12 6.52
CA ILE A 66 0.68 6.38 6.60
C ILE A 66 0.23 6.22 8.06
N SER A 67 1.14 5.87 8.96
CA SER A 67 0.85 5.66 10.39
C SER A 67 0.59 6.97 11.16
N SER A 68 1.04 8.11 10.62
CA SER A 68 0.84 9.43 11.24
C SER A 68 -0.59 9.97 11.12
N VAL A 69 -1.44 9.32 10.32
CA VAL A 69 -2.85 9.72 10.18
C VAL A 69 -3.54 9.57 11.55
N PRO A 70 -4.13 10.65 12.10
CA PRO A 70 -4.61 10.67 13.47
C PRO A 70 -5.77 9.70 13.70
N HIS A 71 -5.95 9.30 14.96
CA HIS A 71 -7.02 8.38 15.41
C HIS A 71 -7.07 7.06 14.62
N GLY A 72 -5.90 6.61 14.17
CA GLY A 72 -5.73 5.43 13.33
C GLY A 72 -6.48 5.55 12.00
N GLY A 73 -6.52 6.72 11.37
CA GLY A 73 -7.28 6.90 10.12
C GLY A 73 -6.90 5.92 8.99
N ILE A 74 -5.73 5.27 9.09
CA ILE A 74 -5.37 4.04 8.38
C ILE A 74 -4.95 2.97 9.40
N GLU A 75 -5.44 1.75 9.25
CA GLU A 75 -5.16 0.59 10.13
C GLU A 75 -4.53 -0.61 9.39
N GLN A 76 -4.77 -0.72 8.08
CA GLN A 76 -4.29 -1.84 7.28
C GLN A 76 -3.47 -1.34 6.08
N VAL A 77 -2.36 -2.03 5.79
CA VAL A 77 -1.63 -1.94 4.52
C VAL A 77 -1.67 -3.32 3.86
N ARG A 78 -2.37 -3.43 2.73
CA ARG A 78 -2.41 -4.66 1.91
C ARG A 78 -1.21 -4.67 0.95
N ILE A 79 -0.25 -5.56 1.21
CA ILE A 79 1.01 -5.66 0.47
C ILE A 79 0.97 -6.91 -0.42
N HIS A 80 1.23 -6.73 -1.73
CA HIS A 80 1.35 -7.86 -2.66
C HIS A 80 2.71 -8.54 -2.52
N TRP A 81 2.80 -9.83 -2.86
CA TRP A 81 4.06 -10.59 -2.92
C TRP A 81 4.83 -10.75 -1.61
N LEU A 82 4.17 -10.63 -0.46
CA LEU A 82 4.81 -10.81 0.86
C LEU A 82 5.58 -12.13 1.02
N LEU A 83 5.17 -13.20 0.34
CA LEU A 83 5.86 -14.50 0.41
C LEU A 83 7.17 -14.54 -0.39
N GLU A 84 7.42 -13.60 -1.30
CA GLU A 84 8.73 -13.45 -1.96
C GLU A 84 9.83 -12.99 -0.99
N LEU A 85 9.47 -12.48 0.20
CA LEU A 85 10.41 -12.15 1.26
C LEU A 85 10.89 -13.38 2.05
N VAL A 86 10.26 -14.55 1.84
CA VAL A 86 10.60 -15.78 2.55
C VAL A 86 11.68 -16.54 1.78
N ALA A 87 12.85 -16.72 2.39
CA ALA A 87 13.93 -17.55 1.86
C ALA A 87 14.11 -18.83 2.70
N LEU A 88 14.20 -19.99 2.02
CA LEU A 88 14.54 -21.25 2.65
C LEU A 88 16.07 -21.44 2.62
N ARG A 89 16.66 -21.82 3.76
CA ARG A 89 18.05 -22.29 3.82
C ARG A 89 18.02 -23.82 3.85
N THR A 90 18.41 -24.45 2.75
CA THR A 90 18.65 -25.90 2.75
C THR A 90 20.04 -26.15 3.34
N MET A 91 20.09 -26.89 4.44
CA MET A 91 21.36 -27.40 4.98
C MET A 91 21.62 -28.73 4.27
N GLU A 92 22.57 -28.74 3.35
CA GLU A 92 23.02 -29.99 2.72
C GLU A 92 23.80 -30.76 3.79
N THR A 93 23.19 -31.84 4.28
CA THR A 93 23.87 -32.71 5.23
C THR A 93 24.77 -33.60 4.38
N GLU A 94 26.08 -33.39 4.45
CA GLU A 94 27.06 -34.34 3.92
C GLU A 94 26.81 -35.67 4.62
N ILE A 95 26.25 -36.63 3.88
CA ILE A 95 26.22 -38.01 4.29
C ILE A 95 27.58 -38.56 3.87
N ASP A 96 28.51 -38.64 4.81
CA ASP A 96 29.77 -39.34 4.62
C ASP A 96 29.46 -40.83 4.39
N GLU A 97 29.38 -41.22 3.12
CA GLU A 97 29.36 -42.60 2.66
C GLU A 97 30.75 -43.24 2.92
N GLU A 98 31.09 -43.47 4.19
CA GLU A 98 32.22 -44.32 4.56
C GLU A 98 31.81 -45.78 4.33
N GLY A 99 31.92 -46.23 3.09
CA GLY A 99 31.71 -47.63 2.70
C GLY A 99 32.71 -48.58 3.39
N PRO A 100 32.30 -49.82 3.72
CA PRO A 100 33.07 -50.75 4.58
C PRO A 100 34.35 -51.33 3.95
N GLU A 101 34.75 -50.91 2.75
CA GLU A 101 35.87 -51.53 2.01
C GLU A 101 37.27 -51.19 2.57
N LYS A 102 37.42 -50.15 3.40
CA LYS A 102 38.76 -49.77 3.91
C LYS A 102 39.25 -50.60 5.10
N ALA A 103 38.41 -51.46 5.69
CA ALA A 103 38.82 -52.27 6.85
C ALA A 103 39.74 -53.47 6.50
N LEU A 104 39.83 -53.88 5.23
CA LEU A 104 40.54 -55.11 4.84
C LEU A 104 41.96 -54.89 4.28
N VAL A 105 42.37 -53.65 4.03
CA VAL A 105 43.68 -53.33 3.40
C VAL A 105 44.74 -52.88 4.42
N SER A 106 44.53 -53.13 5.72
CA SER A 106 45.51 -52.85 6.77
C SER A 106 46.16 -54.10 7.39
N GLN A 107 45.97 -55.30 6.81
CA GLN A 107 46.56 -56.55 7.32
C GLN A 107 47.32 -57.39 6.27
N ARG A 108 47.88 -56.78 5.23
CA ARG A 108 48.78 -57.49 4.30
C ARG A 108 50.02 -56.67 3.98
#